data_AF-A0A1U7M744-F1
#
_entry.id   AF-A0A1U7M744-F1
#
_cell.length_a   1.000
_cell.length_b   1.000
_cell.length_c   1.000
_cell.angle_alpha   90.00
_cell.angle_beta   90.00
_cell.angle_gamma   90.00
#
_symmetry.space_group_name_H-M   'P 1'
#
loop_
_entity.id
_entity.type
_entity.pdbx_description
1 polymer ?
#
loop_
_entity_poly.entity_id
_entity_poly.type
_entity_poly.pdbx_seq_one_letter_code
_entity_poly.pdbx_strand_id
1 'polypeptide(L)' 'MKDTLKKQLDTYKFDNSKHSKEALLDSLSSLKGATIGDRATSAVENAKEALNSTTSNKSKIVNSVEDVIKNLS' A
#
# COMPACT_ATOMS: atom_id res chain seq x y z
N MET A 1 0.19 -11.84 4.19
CA MET A 1 0.32 -10.58 3.40
C MET A 1 0.19 -9.32 4.25
N LYS A 2 -0.74 -9.26 5.21
CA LYS A 2 -0.92 -8.11 6.12
C LYS A 2 0.38 -7.66 6.81
N ASP A 3 1.15 -8.59 7.36
CA ASP A 3 2.39 -8.26 8.08
C ASP A 3 3.52 -7.80 7.14
N THR A 4 3.61 -8.39 5.94
CA THR A 4 4.52 -7.92 4.89
C THR A 4 4.21 -6.47 4.52
N LEU A 5 2.93 -6.14 4.33
CA LEU A 5 2.50 -4.79 3.98
C LEU A 5 2.79 -3.77 5.10
N LYS A 6 2.59 -4.17 6.37
CA LYS A 6 2.96 -3.35 7.54
C LYS A 6 4.46 -3.05 7.56
N LYS A 7 5.31 -4.07 7.41
CA LYS A 7 6.77 -3.91 7.42
C LYS A 7 7.25 -2.99 6.29
N GLN A 8 6.69 -3.18 5.09
CA GLN A 8 6.97 -2.34 3.92
C GLN A 8 6.56 -0.88 4.15
N LEU A 9 5.39 -0.67 4.76
CA LEU A 9 4.89 0.66 5.13
C LEU A 9 5.79 1.34 6.18
N ASP A 10 6.24 0.61 7.19
CA ASP A 10 7.12 1.17 8.23
C ASP A 10 8.48 1.58 7.64
N THR A 11 9.04 0.78 6.73
CA THR A 11 10.24 1.17 5.98
C THR A 11 10.01 2.45 5.18
N TYR A 12 8.89 2.55 4.45
CA TYR A 12 8.55 3.76 3.69
C TYR A 12 8.32 4.99 4.59
N LYS A 13 7.69 4.82 5.76
CA LYS A 13 7.54 5.89 6.76
C LYS A 13 8.88 6.41 7.25
N PHE A 14 9.88 5.54 7.40
CA PHE A 14 11.21 5.92 7.85
C PHE A 14 12.05 6.56 6.73
N ASP A 15 12.20 5.85 5.61
CA ASP A 15 13.15 6.18 4.53
C ASP A 15 12.53 7.07 3.44
N ASN A 16 11.28 6.82 3.05
CA ASN A 16 10.55 7.54 1.98
C ASN A 16 11.29 7.56 0.61
N SER A 17 12.22 6.62 0.37
CA SER A 17 12.86 6.47 -0.95
C SER A 17 11.91 5.92 -2.02
N LYS A 18 12.35 6.07 -3.26
CA LYS A 18 11.78 5.38 -4.41
C LYS A 18 11.77 3.86 -4.23
N HIS A 19 12.80 3.29 -3.62
CA HIS A 19 12.90 1.84 -3.43
C HIS A 19 11.84 1.31 -2.45
N SER A 20 11.65 1.97 -1.30
CA SER A 20 10.60 1.58 -0.35
C SER A 20 9.20 1.82 -0.92
N LYS A 21 9.04 2.83 -1.78
CA LYS A 21 7.81 3.08 -2.53
C LYS A 21 7.49 1.96 -3.55
N GLU A 22 8.49 1.50 -4.30
CA GLU A 22 8.35 0.39 -5.27
C GLU A 22 8.00 -0.91 -4.55
N ALA A 23 8.65 -1.20 -3.44
CA ALA A 23 8.42 -2.42 -2.67
C ALA A 23 7.00 -2.47 -2.04
N LEU A 24 6.42 -1.31 -1.69
CA LEU A 24 5.00 -1.18 -1.34
C LEU A 24 4.09 -1.50 -2.53
N LEU A 25 4.39 -0.97 -3.71
CA LEU A 25 3.61 -1.19 -4.93
C LEU A 25 3.60 -2.67 -5.33
N ASP A 26 4.75 -3.35 -5.26
CA ASP A 26 4.88 -4.78 -5.54
C ASP A 26 4.07 -5.62 -4.55
N SER A 27 4.11 -5.25 -3.26
CA SER A 27 3.35 -5.93 -2.22
C SER A 27 1.84 -5.78 -2.42
N LEU A 28 1.37 -4.60 -2.83
CA LEU A 28 -0.03 -4.33 -3.19
C LEU A 28 -0.45 -5.05 -4.47
N SER A 29 0.45 -5.20 -5.45
CA SER A 29 0.17 -5.91 -6.69
C SER A 29 0.10 -7.42 -6.49
N SER A 30 0.80 -7.93 -5.48
CA SER A 30 0.78 -9.33 -5.07
C SER A 30 -0.47 -9.73 -4.28
N LEU A 31 -1.26 -8.76 -3.83
CA LEU A 31 -2.55 -8.98 -3.20
C LEU A 31 -3.57 -9.45 -4.27
N LYS A 32 -3.84 -10.76 -4.33
CA LYS A 32 -4.76 -11.37 -5.32
C LYS A 32 -6.22 -11.18 -4.91
N GLY A 33 -7.01 -10.59 -5.83
CA GLY A 33 -8.39 -10.12 -5.62
C GLY A 33 -9.40 -11.13 -5.09
N ALA A 34 -9.21 -12.44 -5.29
CA ALA A 34 -10.14 -13.46 -4.78
C ALA A 34 -10.11 -13.61 -3.24
N THR A 35 -9.07 -13.10 -2.58
CA THR A 35 -8.81 -13.37 -1.14
C THR A 35 -9.14 -12.20 -0.22
N ILE A 36 -9.47 -11.03 -0.78
CA ILE A 36 -9.41 -9.75 -0.06
C ILE A 36 -10.78 -9.08 0.12
N GLY A 37 -11.81 -9.52 -0.60
CA GLY A 37 -13.13 -8.91 -0.58
C GLY A 37 -13.17 -7.52 -1.23
N ASP A 38 -14.39 -7.03 -1.48
CA ASP A 38 -14.61 -5.81 -2.28
C ASP A 38 -14.02 -4.55 -1.64
N ARG A 39 -14.15 -4.40 -0.30
CA ARG A 39 -13.63 -3.23 0.43
C ARG A 39 -12.11 -3.14 0.38
N ALA A 40 -11.41 -4.26 0.52
CA ALA A 40 -9.95 -4.25 0.41
C ALA A 40 -9.50 -4.06 -1.04
N THR A 41 -10.29 -4.50 -2.03
CA THR A 41 -10.00 -4.27 -3.45
C THR A 41 -9.98 -2.78 -3.77
N SER A 42 -11.01 -2.02 -3.37
CA SER A 42 -11.01 -0.55 -3.56
C SER A 42 -9.86 0.14 -2.81
N ALA A 43 -9.55 -0.30 -1.59
CA ALA A 43 -8.43 0.24 -0.82
C ALA A 43 -7.08 0.00 -1.54
N VAL A 44 -6.90 -1.18 -2.15
CA VAL A 44 -5.69 -1.54 -2.88
C VAL A 44 -5.50 -0.65 -4.10
N GLU A 45 -6.55 -0.42 -4.88
CA GLU A 45 -6.48 0.46 -6.05
C GLU A 45 -6.19 1.91 -5.65
N ASN A 46 -6.85 2.44 -4.61
CA ASN A 46 -6.55 3.77 -4.06
C ASN A 46 -5.09 3.90 -3.60
N ALA A 47 -4.52 2.85 -3.00
CA ALA A 47 -3.13 2.83 -2.57
C ALA A 47 -2.16 2.83 -3.76
N LYS A 48 -2.44 2.04 -4.80
CA LYS A 48 -1.65 2.04 -6.05
C LYS A 48 -1.68 3.39 -6.74
N GLU A 49 -2.82 4.06 -6.81
CA GLU A 49 -2.91 5.42 -7.37
C GLU A 49 -2.07 6.43 -6.58
N ALA A 50 -2.13 6.39 -5.24
CA ALA A 50 -1.32 7.25 -4.40
C ALA A 50 0.19 7.02 -4.62
N LEU A 51 0.60 5.76 -4.79
CA LEU A 51 1.99 5.39 -5.11
C LEU A 51 2.39 5.81 -6.54
N ASN A 52 1.50 5.71 -7.53
CA ASN A 52 1.83 6.11 -8.90
C ASN A 52 1.72 7.62 -9.15
N SER A 53 1.21 8.39 -8.19
CA SER A 53 1.11 9.84 -8.31
C SER A 53 2.49 10.49 -8.50
N THR A 54 2.58 11.36 -9.51
CA THR A 54 3.76 12.18 -9.82
C THR A 54 4.03 13.21 -8.72
N THR A 55 3.00 13.63 -8.00
CA THR A 55 3.09 14.48 -6.81
C THR A 55 3.18 13.59 -5.59
N SER A 56 4.39 13.16 -5.24
CA SER A 56 4.61 12.24 -4.11
C SER A 56 4.18 12.87 -2.79
N ASN A 57 2.99 12.52 -2.30
CA ASN A 57 2.48 12.94 -1.00
C ASN A 57 2.58 11.78 -0.01
N LYS A 58 3.62 11.83 0.82
CA LYS A 58 3.93 10.78 1.81
C LYS A 58 2.73 10.45 2.70
N SER A 59 2.03 11.47 3.22
CA SER A 59 0.87 11.27 4.09
C SER A 59 -0.28 10.59 3.35
N LYS A 60 -0.53 10.94 2.08
CA LYS A 60 -1.56 10.29 1.26
C LYS A 60 -1.23 8.81 1.03
N ILE A 61 0.02 8.50 0.72
CA ILE A 61 0.51 7.12 0.53
C ILE A 61 0.39 6.33 1.82
N VAL A 62 0.81 6.90 2.96
CA VAL A 62 0.70 6.23 4.26
C VAL A 62 -0.76 5.91 4.59
N ASN A 63 -1.64 6.90 4.48
CA ASN A 63 -3.05 6.73 4.82
C ASN A 63 -3.74 5.68 3.93
N SER A 64 -3.45 5.67 2.62
CA SER A 64 -4.06 4.70 1.70
C SER A 64 -3.57 3.27 1.96
N VAL A 65 -2.28 3.07 2.25
CA VAL A 65 -1.75 1.73 2.59
C VAL A 65 -2.26 1.27 3.96
N GLU A 66 -2.40 2.16 4.95
CA GLU A 66 -3.02 1.81 6.23
C GLU A 66 -4.47 1.35 6.08
N ASP A 67 -5.22 1.97 5.15
CA ASP A 67 -6.58 1.54 4.82
C ASP A 67 -6.60 0.13 4.23
N VAL A 68 -5.66 -0.22 3.35
CA VAL A 68 -5.49 -1.61 2.86
C VAL A 68 -5.25 -2.57 4.02
N ILE A 69 -4.33 -2.24 4.93
CA ILE A 69 -4.00 -3.09 6.09
C ILE A 69 -5.21 -3.32 6.99
N LYS A 70 -6.06 -2.30 7.18
CA LYS A 70 -7.29 -2.40 7.98
C LYS A 70 -8.32 -3.32 7.36
N ASN A 71 -8.41 -3.33 6.03
CA ASN A 71 -9.37 -4.14 5.28
C ASN A 71 -8.83 -5.55 4.94
N LEU A 72 -7.54 -5.82 5.15
CA LEU A 72 -6.98 -7.17 5.07
C LEU A 72 -7.38 -7.97 6.32
N SER A 73 -8.15 -9.04 6.10
CA SER A 73 -8.43 -10.07 7.11
C SER A 73 -7.15 -10.73 7.60
#